data_AF-A0A935AY52-F1
#
_entry.id   AF-A0A935AY52-F1
#
_cell.length_a   1.000
_cell.length_b   1.000
_cell.length_c   1.000
_cell.angle_alpha   90.00
_cell.angle_beta   90.00
_cell.angle_gamma   90.00
#
_symmetry.space_group_name_H-M   'P 1'
#
loop_
_entity.id
_entity.type
_entity.pdbx_description
1 polymer ?
#
loop_
_entity_poly.entity_id
_entity_poly.type
_entity_poly.pdbx_seq_one_letter_code
_entity_poly.pdbx_strand_id
1 'polypeptide(L)'
;MGQAYLAYCEEVERGILRDMLKASDPDGDKVTDELVESAVQQTRQRGYGLRLPRAAGASATVAVPIMIADRILGVLSMTTFGSLMNEKTLTTYLPILRDTARDIASAVKNREGQLDGLPPG
;
A
#
# COMPACT_ATOMS: atom_id res chain seq x y z
N MET A 1 -2.04 5.10 -3.75
CA MET A 1 -2.39 3.75 -3.22
C MET A 1 -1.43 2.71 -3.74
N GLY A 2 -1.24 2.61 -5.06
CA GLY A 2 -0.18 1.78 -5.65
C GLY A 2 1.21 2.03 -5.07
N GLN A 3 1.54 3.25 -4.67
CA GLN A 3 2.80 3.56 -3.95
C GLN A 3 2.98 2.77 -2.64
N ALA A 4 1.90 2.51 -1.90
CA ALA A 4 1.96 1.65 -0.71
C ALA A 4 2.31 0.22 -1.12
N TYR A 5 1.67 -0.32 -2.16
CA TYR A 5 1.98 -1.66 -2.63
C TYR A 5 3.42 -1.77 -3.16
N LEU A 6 3.82 -0.84 -4.05
CA LEU A 6 5.17 -0.74 -4.61
C LEU A 6 6.26 -0.67 -3.54
N ALA A 7 5.98 0.00 -2.41
CA ALA A 7 6.94 0.12 -1.32
C ALA A 7 7.17 -1.19 -0.57
N TYR A 8 6.20 -2.11 -0.55
CA TYR A 8 6.25 -3.34 0.24
C TYR A 8 6.28 -4.63 -0.58
N CYS A 9 6.10 -4.55 -1.91
CA CYS A 9 6.28 -5.70 -2.80
C CYS A 9 7.75 -6.10 -2.93
N GLU A 10 7.98 -7.34 -3.38
CA GLU A 10 9.30 -7.90 -3.60
C GLU A 10 10.03 -7.15 -4.72
N GLU A 11 11.36 -7.21 -4.76
CA GLU A 11 12.17 -6.46 -5.71
C GLU A 11 11.88 -6.81 -7.17
N VAL A 12 11.70 -8.10 -7.46
CA VAL A 12 11.34 -8.59 -8.80
C VAL A 12 9.99 -8.03 -9.24
N GLU A 13 8.98 -8.12 -8.37
CA GLU A 13 7.64 -7.60 -8.65
C GLU A 13 7.65 -6.07 -8.81
N ARG A 14 8.42 -5.36 -7.99
CA ARG A 14 8.59 -3.91 -8.11
C ARG A 14 9.19 -3.52 -9.46
N GLY A 15 10.18 -4.28 -9.94
CA GLY A 15 10.78 -4.07 -11.26
C GLY A 15 9.74 -4.16 -12.37
N ILE A 16 8.93 -5.22 -12.36
CA ILE A 16 7.86 -5.44 -13.35
C ILE A 16 6.83 -4.29 -13.31
N LEU A 17 6.34 -3.93 -12.12
CA LEU A 17 5.35 -2.85 -11.98
C LEU A 17 5.90 -1.49 -12.41
N ARG A 18 7.19 -1.24 -12.15
CA ARG A 18 7.87 -0.02 -12.59
C ARG A 18 7.98 0.05 -14.11
N ASP A 19 8.33 -1.05 -14.77
CA ASP A 19 8.44 -1.10 -16.23
C ASP A 19 7.06 -0.89 -16.89
N MET A 20 6.01 -1.46 -16.31
CA MET A 20 4.61 -1.20 -16.72
C MET A 20 4.21 0.27 -16.53
N LEU A 21 4.62 0.89 -15.42
CA LEU A 21 4.34 2.32 -15.18
C LEU A 21 5.04 3.23 -16.19
N LYS A 22 6.29 2.93 -16.54
CA LYS A 22 7.02 3.64 -17.62
C LYS A 22 6.35 3.47 -18.97
N ALA A 23 5.92 2.26 -19.32
CA ALA A 23 5.20 2.01 -20.56
C ALA A 23 3.85 2.76 -20.62
N SER A 24 3.27 3.10 -19.47
CA SER A 24 2.03 3.86 -19.35
C SER A 24 2.23 5.39 -19.36
N ASP A 25 3.47 5.86 -19.42
CA ASP A 25 3.86 7.26 -19.52
C ASP A 25 4.75 7.47 -20.76
N PRO A 26 4.16 7.54 -21.97
CA PRO A 26 4.90 7.53 -23.23
C PRO A 26 5.88 8.70 -23.37
N ASP A 27 5.55 9.83 -22.74
CA ASP A 27 6.36 11.04 -22.73
C ASP A 27 7.51 10.97 -21.70
N GLY A 28 7.47 10.01 -20.76
CA GLY A 28 8.50 9.79 -19.72
C GLY A 28 8.63 10.89 -18.66
N ASP A 29 7.87 11.98 -18.79
CA ASP A 29 7.99 13.18 -17.95
C ASP A 29 7.38 13.03 -16.55
N LYS A 30 6.49 12.04 -16.34
CA LYS A 30 5.71 11.90 -15.10
C LYS A 30 6.18 10.73 -14.24
N VAL A 31 6.83 9.74 -14.82
CA VAL A 31 7.29 8.52 -14.14
C VAL A 31 8.79 8.29 -14.39
N THR A 32 9.62 9.00 -13.64
CA THR A 32 11.08 8.76 -13.60
C THR A 32 11.44 7.76 -12.50
N ASP A 33 12.56 7.05 -12.64
CA ASP A 33 13.04 6.10 -11.62
C ASP A 33 13.26 6.76 -10.26
N GLU A 34 13.82 7.97 -10.25
CA GLU A 34 14.10 8.73 -9.04
C GLU A 34 12.82 9.08 -8.27
N LEU A 35 11.76 9.47 -8.98
CA LEU A 35 10.45 9.77 -8.39
C LEU A 35 9.80 8.53 -7.78
N VAL A 36 9.86 7.39 -8.48
CA VAL A 36 9.32 6.12 -7.97
C VAL A 36 10.07 5.68 -6.72
N GLU A 37 11.40 5.69 -6.76
CA GLU A 37 12.24 5.29 -5.62
C GLU A 37 12.05 6.23 -4.43
N SER A 38 12.02 7.55 -4.66
CA SER A 38 11.73 8.53 -3.62
C SER A 38 10.37 8.30 -2.96
N ALA A 39 9.34 8.00 -3.75
CA ALA A 39 8.01 7.69 -3.23
C ALA A 39 8.00 6.40 -2.40
N VAL A 40 8.74 5.37 -2.83
CA VAL A 40 8.91 4.11 -2.10
C VAL A 40 9.61 4.35 -0.77
N GLN A 41 10.73 5.07 -0.76
CA GLN A 41 11.48 5.35 0.46
C GLN A 41 10.66 6.18 1.47
N GLN A 42 9.99 7.24 1.02
CA GLN A 42 9.12 8.03 1.89
C GLN A 42 7.98 7.20 2.49
N THR A 43 7.40 6.29 1.71
CA THR A 43 6.35 5.38 2.16
C THR A 43 6.87 4.41 3.22
N ARG A 44 8.06 3.82 3.00
CA ARG A 44 8.72 2.92 3.96
C ARG A 44 9.07 3.64 5.26
N GLN A 45 9.64 4.84 5.18
CA GLN A 45 10.01 5.63 6.36
C GLN A 45 8.80 5.95 7.25
N ARG A 46 7.65 6.27 6.63
CA ARG A 46 6.41 6.56 7.36
C ARG A 46 5.70 5.30 7.86
N GLY A 47 5.92 4.17 7.19
CA GLY A 47 5.20 2.94 7.47
C GLY A 47 3.76 2.92 6.94
N TYR A 48 3.43 3.80 5.98
CA TYR A 48 2.12 3.92 5.33
C TYR A 48 2.21 4.76 4.05
N GLY A 49 1.33 4.49 3.08
CA GLY A 49 1.16 5.32 1.90
C GLY A 49 0.17 6.44 2.14
N LEU A 50 0.46 7.64 1.62
CA LEU A 50 -0.40 8.81 1.76
C LEU A 50 -0.58 9.52 0.42
N ARG A 51 -1.83 9.74 0.03
CA ARG A 51 -2.20 10.59 -1.10
C ARG A 51 -3.00 11.78 -0.58
N LEU A 52 -2.40 12.96 -0.65
CA LEU A 52 -3.04 14.22 -0.33
C LEU A 52 -3.84 14.76 -1.53
N PRO A 53 -4.84 15.63 -1.29
CA PRO A 53 -5.67 16.18 -2.37
C PRO A 53 -4.83 17.11 -3.26
N ARG A 54 -5.04 17.05 -4.58
CA ARG A 54 -4.37 17.97 -5.54
C ARG A 54 -5.16 19.25 -5.80
N ALA A 55 -6.42 19.31 -5.39
CA ALA A 55 -7.30 20.45 -5.56
C ALA A 55 -8.29 20.54 -4.37
N ALA A 56 -8.86 21.72 -4.14
CA ALA A 56 -9.89 21.90 -3.13
C ALA A 56 -11.09 20.98 -3.40
N GLY A 57 -11.64 20.35 -2.35
CA GLY A 57 -12.73 19.38 -2.46
C GLY A 57 -12.32 17.97 -2.88
N ALA A 58 -11.07 17.73 -3.28
CA ALA A 58 -10.61 16.40 -3.64
C ALA A 58 -10.45 15.48 -2.42
N SER A 59 -10.55 14.18 -2.65
CA SER A 59 -10.32 13.14 -1.64
C SER A 59 -8.83 13.04 -1.27
N ALA A 60 -8.55 12.64 -0.04
CA ALA A 60 -7.27 12.14 0.40
C ALA A 60 -7.39 10.68 0.86
N THR A 61 -6.27 9.96 0.79
CA THR A 61 -6.27 8.54 1.12
C THR A 61 -5.01 8.15 1.88
N VAL A 62 -5.17 7.36 2.94
CA VAL A 62 -4.08 6.69 3.66
C VAL A 62 -4.18 5.18 3.45
N ALA A 63 -3.04 4.50 3.31
CA ALA A 63 -2.97 3.05 3.13
C ALA A 63 -1.88 2.42 3.99
N VAL A 64 -2.16 1.23 4.52
CA VAL A 64 -1.21 0.39 5.25
C VAL A 64 -1.06 -0.95 4.54
N PRO A 65 0.13 -1.57 4.57
CA PRO A 65 0.34 -2.88 3.97
C PRO A 65 -0.32 -3.98 4.80
N ILE A 66 -0.85 -5.00 4.14
CA ILE A 66 -1.27 -6.28 4.74
C ILE A 66 -0.14 -7.26 4.47
N MET A 67 0.61 -7.63 5.51
CA MET A 67 1.82 -8.45 5.41
C MET A 67 1.60 -9.86 5.97
N ILE A 68 2.06 -10.88 5.25
CA ILE A 68 2.19 -12.26 5.74
C ILE A 68 3.67 -12.62 5.66
N ALA A 69 4.30 -12.81 6.82
CA ALA A 69 5.77 -12.89 6.93
C ALA A 69 6.40 -11.69 6.19
N ASP A 70 7.27 -11.94 5.21
CA ASP A 70 7.97 -10.92 4.44
C ASP A 70 7.27 -10.54 3.13
N ARG A 71 6.06 -11.06 2.88
CA ARG A 71 5.32 -10.86 1.63
C ARG A 71 4.12 -9.95 1.85
N ILE A 72 3.92 -9.02 0.93
CA ILE A 72 2.69 -8.21 0.89
C ILE A 72 1.57 -9.01 0.23
N LEU A 73 0.44 -9.14 0.95
CA LEU A 73 -0.79 -9.69 0.39
C LEU A 73 -1.60 -8.62 -0.35
N GLY A 74 -1.54 -7.38 0.15
CA GLY A 74 -2.30 -6.27 -0.38
C GLY A 74 -2.16 -5.02 0.48
N VAL A 75 -3.03 -4.05 0.27
CA VAL A 75 -3.07 -2.80 1.05
C VAL A 75 -4.47 -2.54 1.57
N LEU A 76 -4.57 -2.17 2.85
CA LEU A 76 -5.82 -1.67 3.44
C LEU A 76 -5.80 -0.14 3.39
N SER A 77 -6.88 0.48 2.92
CA SER A 77 -6.92 1.93 2.77
C SER A 77 -8.19 2.59 3.29
N MET A 78 -8.03 3.84 3.72
CA MET A 78 -9.11 4.74 4.11
C MET A 78 -9.05 6.00 3.27
N THR A 79 -10.13 6.27 2.52
CA THR A 79 -10.30 7.50 1.73
C THR A 79 -11.32 8.40 2.42
N THR A 80 -11.02 9.68 2.54
CA THR A 80 -11.95 10.70 3.04
C THR A 80 -11.74 12.01 2.31
N PHE A 81 -12.51 13.06 2.64
CA PHE A 81 -12.29 14.40 2.11
C PHE A 81 -10.90 14.91 2.51
N GLY A 82 -10.22 15.57 1.58
CA GLY A 82 -8.87 16.09 1.81
C GLY A 82 -8.78 17.06 3.00
N SER A 83 -9.83 17.87 3.21
CA SER A 83 -9.95 18.78 4.35
C SER A 83 -9.99 18.06 5.71
N LEU A 84 -10.36 16.78 5.74
CA LEU A 84 -10.39 15.96 6.95
C LEU A 84 -9.09 15.18 7.15
N MET A 85 -8.22 15.07 6.14
CA MET A 85 -6.98 14.30 6.21
C MET A 85 -5.83 15.15 6.78
N ASN A 86 -5.84 15.35 8.09
CA ASN A 86 -4.82 16.06 8.85
C ASN A 86 -4.08 15.12 9.82
N GLU A 87 -3.10 15.66 10.53
CA GLU A 87 -2.29 14.90 11.49
C GLU A 87 -3.13 14.22 12.58
N LYS A 88 -4.16 14.89 13.10
CA LYS A 88 -5.07 14.30 14.11
C LYS A 88 -5.78 13.07 13.55
N THR A 89 -6.33 13.17 12.34
CA THR A 89 -6.98 12.05 11.65
C THR A 89 -6.00 10.90 11.44
N LEU A 90 -4.77 11.17 11.00
CA LEU A 90 -3.75 10.14 10.84
C LEU A 90 -3.42 9.47 12.18
N THR A 91 -3.14 10.24 13.23
CA THR A 91 -2.81 9.70 14.56
C THR A 91 -3.96 8.88 15.16
N THR A 92 -5.21 9.26 14.90
CA THR A 92 -6.39 8.51 15.36
C THR A 92 -6.62 7.21 14.59
N TYR A 93 -6.59 7.24 13.26
CA TYR A 93 -7.03 6.09 12.45
C TYR A 93 -5.91 5.19 11.97
N LEU A 94 -4.66 5.67 11.91
CA LEU A 94 -3.54 4.86 11.45
C LEU A 94 -3.29 3.62 12.34
N PRO A 95 -3.35 3.70 13.70
CA PRO A 95 -3.25 2.52 14.54
C PRO A 95 -4.37 1.51 14.25
N ILE A 96 -5.61 1.98 14.12
CA ILE A 96 -6.78 1.14 13.82
C ILE A 96 -6.60 0.41 12.48
N LEU A 97 -6.16 1.12 11.44
CA LEU A 97 -5.89 0.53 10.13
C LEU A 97 -4.79 -0.54 10.21
N ARG A 98 -3.72 -0.30 10.98
CA ARG A 98 -2.65 -1.28 11.18
C ARG A 98 -3.13 -2.52 11.91
N ASP A 99 -3.94 -2.35 12.95
CA ASP A 99 -4.54 -3.46 13.69
C ASP A 99 -5.45 -4.28 12.77
N THR A 100 -6.34 -3.62 12.03
CA THR A 100 -7.22 -4.29 11.05
C THR A 100 -6.43 -5.02 9.97
N ALA A 101 -5.34 -4.44 9.46
CA ALA A 101 -4.48 -5.11 8.49
C ALA A 101 -3.81 -6.37 9.06
N ARG A 102 -3.41 -6.35 10.35
CA ARG A 102 -2.88 -7.52 11.07
C ARG A 102 -3.95 -8.60 11.29
N ASP A 103 -5.18 -8.20 11.58
CA ASP A 103 -6.29 -9.14 11.73
C ASP A 103 -6.61 -9.85 10.40
N ILE A 104 -6.62 -9.11 9.29
CA ILE A 104 -6.78 -9.69 7.95
C ILE A 104 -5.65 -10.69 7.66
N ALA A 105 -4.39 -10.31 7.89
CA ALA A 105 -3.25 -11.20 7.68
C ALA A 105 -3.36 -12.49 8.51
N SER A 106 -3.77 -12.38 9.77
CA SER A 106 -3.96 -13.52 10.67
C SER A 106 -5.09 -14.44 10.19
N ALA A 107 -6.21 -13.87 9.75
CA ALA A 107 -7.34 -14.63 9.21
C ALA A 107 -6.97 -15.40 7.93
N VAL A 108 -6.16 -14.80 7.06
CA VAL A 108 -5.68 -15.45 5.83
C VAL A 108 -4.74 -16.62 6.17
N LYS A 109 -3.74 -16.39 7.02
CA LYS A 109 -2.81 -17.45 7.47
C LYS A 109 -3.54 -18.65 8.08
N ASN A 110 -4.58 -18.39 8.87
CA ASN A 110 -5.39 -19.46 9.48
C ASN A 110 -6.19 -20.26 8.44
N ARG A 111 -6.63 -19.64 7.34
CA ARG A 111 -7.35 -20.33 6.25
C ARG A 111 -6.40 -21.13 5.36
N GLU A 112 -5.22 -20.60 5.04
CA GLU A 112 -4.20 -21.33 4.27
C GLU A 112 -3.75 -22.58 5.03
N GLY A 113 -3.48 -22.47 6.34
CA GLY A 113 -3.16 -23.63 7.18
C GLY A 113 -4.29 -24.67 7.32
N GLN A 114 -5.55 -24.30 7.07
CA GLN A 114 -6.66 -25.26 6.98
C GLN A 114 -6.75 -25.95 5.62
N LEU A 115 -6.36 -25.27 4.54
CA LEU A 115 -6.37 -25.81 3.18
C LEU A 115 -5.19 -26.78 2.94
N ASP A 116 -4.01 -26.50 3.50
CA ASP A 116 -2.84 -27.38 3.44
C ASP A 116 -2.99 -28.66 4.30
N GLY A 117 -3.98 -28.70 5.19
CA GLY A 117 -4.30 -29.86 6.04
C GLY A 117 -5.32 -30.83 5.43
N LEU A 118 -5.83 -30.57 4.21
CA LEU A 118 -6.76 -31.47 3.55
C LEU A 118 -5.97 -32.63 2.91
N PRO A 119 -6.30 -33.91 3.19
CA PRO A 119 -5.67 -35.02 2.48
C PRO A 119 -5.95 -34.90 0.98
N PRO A 120 -5.01 -35.32 0.10
CA PRO A 120 -5.30 -35.41 -1.33
C PRO A 120 -6.48 -36.38 -1.53
N GLY A 121 -7.50 -35.91 -2.26
CA GLY A 121 -8.67 -36.70 -2.64
C GLY A 121 -8.38 -37.80 -3.64
#